data_AF-A0A9N9IB62-F1
#
_entry.id   AF-A0A9N9IB62-F1
#
_cell.length_a   1.000
_cell.length_b   1.000
_cell.length_c   1.000
_cell.angle_alpha   90.00
_cell.angle_beta   90.00
_cell.angle_gamma   90.00
#
_symmetry.space_group_name_H-M   'P 1'
#
loop_
_entity.id
_entity.type
_entity.pdbx_description
1 polymer ?
#
loop_
_entity_poly.entity_id
_entity_poly.type
_entity_poly.pdbx_seq_one_letter_code
_entity_poly.pdbx_strand_id
1 'polypeptide(L)'
;KDMNASKLVLHDTKFNINFLSDTFLGTMFQERNRSLLIPKNGNEYFIDRSGQIFYYIMQFYRTGKINIDSRVGPISINPKEIEIELDYFQIPRPTSSTIDKIVISKVNALVNTFKELIKEVAEYFMMKNSFKNFSTYIVICFLDNGQATVNAGLEKSLTDIFESTKHFAYNIMSIYKDEVKKYLKTIYPELTWDDEHIVGSVQYYKIRLTIDWNLNYGKILGNSCMSLLE
;
A
#
# COMPACT_ATOMS: atom_id res chain seq x y z
N LYS A 1 -43.51 21.71 4.01
CA LYS A 1 -43.05 21.84 2.60
C LYS A 1 -41.63 21.26 2.60
N ASP A 2 -41.49 19.96 2.86
CA ASP A 2 -40.24 19.36 3.36
C ASP A 2 -40.00 17.99 2.72
N MET A 3 -40.09 17.90 1.39
CA MET A 3 -40.00 16.61 0.69
C MET A 3 -38.57 16.15 0.38
N ASN A 4 -37.53 16.96 0.64
CA ASN A 4 -36.18 16.67 0.17
C ASN A 4 -35.10 16.50 1.24
N ALA A 5 -35.43 16.58 2.53
CA ALA A 5 -34.43 16.53 3.59
C ALA A 5 -34.32 15.14 4.26
N SER A 6 -33.10 14.80 4.66
CA SER A 6 -32.77 13.55 5.33
C SER A 6 -32.98 13.66 6.83
N LYS A 7 -33.87 12.82 7.39
CA LYS A 7 -33.99 12.63 8.83
C LYS A 7 -33.05 11.49 9.26
N LEU A 8 -32.05 11.81 10.08
CA LEU A 8 -31.19 10.81 10.70
C LEU A 8 -31.62 10.62 12.15
N VAL A 9 -32.14 9.42 12.46
CA VAL A 9 -32.42 9.02 13.85
C VAL A 9 -31.34 8.04 14.27
N LEU A 10 -30.54 8.44 15.24
CA LEU A 10 -29.55 7.55 15.85
C LEU A 10 -30.27 6.73 16.94
N HIS A 11 -30.74 5.53 16.56
CA HIS A 11 -30.91 4.44 17.53
C HIS A 11 -29.53 3.83 17.82
N ASP A 12 -29.37 2.96 18.83
CA ASP A 12 -28.14 2.24 19.21
C ASP A 12 -27.53 1.38 18.08
N THR A 13 -27.20 2.02 16.96
CA THR A 13 -26.88 1.41 15.68
C THR A 13 -25.38 1.44 15.57
N LYS A 14 -24.77 0.25 15.53
CA LYS A 14 -23.34 0.03 15.32
C LYS A 14 -22.92 0.60 13.96
N PHE A 15 -22.60 1.90 13.90
CA PHE A 15 -21.79 2.44 12.83
C PHE A 15 -20.39 1.86 12.96
N ASN A 16 -19.80 1.44 11.85
CA ASN A 16 -18.42 1.00 11.89
C ASN A 16 -17.54 2.26 12.01
N ILE A 17 -16.92 2.43 13.18
CA ILE A 17 -16.09 3.58 13.55
C ILE A 17 -14.96 3.80 12.53
N ASN A 18 -14.50 2.74 11.86
CA ASN A 18 -13.47 2.82 10.83
C ASN A 18 -13.90 3.62 9.59
N PHE A 19 -15.20 3.83 9.35
CA PHE A 19 -15.71 4.65 8.23
C PHE A 19 -16.06 6.08 8.65
N LEU A 20 -15.95 6.40 9.95
CA LEU A 20 -16.29 7.71 10.50
C LEU A 20 -15.10 8.69 10.53
N SER A 21 -13.84 8.23 10.49
CA SER A 21 -12.71 9.15 10.69
C SER A 21 -12.48 10.11 9.51
N ASP A 22 -12.86 9.69 8.29
CA ASP A 22 -12.42 10.34 7.05
C ASP A 22 -13.59 10.86 6.19
N THR A 23 -14.80 10.90 6.75
CA THR A 23 -16.01 11.36 6.06
C THR A 23 -16.62 12.58 6.73
N PHE A 24 -17.45 13.33 6.01
CA PHE A 24 -18.10 14.53 6.55
C PHE A 24 -19.07 14.19 7.70
N LEU A 25 -19.89 13.15 7.54
CA LEU A 25 -20.82 12.72 8.60
C LEU A 25 -20.05 12.23 9.83
N GLY A 26 -19.00 11.45 9.61
CA GLY A 26 -18.16 10.99 10.70
C GLY A 26 -17.46 12.14 11.43
N THR A 27 -16.99 13.15 10.71
CA THR A 27 -16.47 14.40 11.29
C THR A 27 -17.54 15.13 12.11
N MET A 28 -18.76 15.27 11.59
CA MET A 28 -19.87 15.95 12.27
C MET A 28 -20.17 15.36 13.65
N PHE A 29 -20.06 14.04 13.80
CA PHE A 29 -20.33 13.32 15.06
C PHE A 29 -19.10 13.03 15.92
N GLN A 30 -17.94 13.60 15.62
CA GLN A 30 -16.78 13.53 16.52
C GLN A 30 -17.03 14.34 17.80
N GLU A 31 -16.48 13.88 18.94
CA GLU A 31 -16.67 14.54 20.25
C GLU A 31 -16.29 16.02 20.23
N ARG A 32 -15.24 16.39 19.48
CA ARG A 32 -14.80 17.79 19.30
C ARG A 32 -15.85 18.70 18.67
N ASN A 33 -16.79 18.13 17.91
CA ASN A 33 -17.84 18.86 17.20
C ASN A 33 -19.21 18.74 17.90
N ARG A 34 -19.27 18.07 19.06
CA ARG A 34 -20.52 17.81 19.78
C ARG A 34 -21.29 19.08 20.15
N SER A 35 -20.60 20.19 20.40
CA SER A 35 -21.21 21.50 20.69
C SER A 35 -21.90 22.14 19.48
N LEU A 36 -21.59 21.68 18.26
CA LEU A 36 -22.19 22.17 17.01
C LEU A 36 -23.44 21.36 16.62
N LEU A 37 -23.71 20.26 17.31
CA LEU A 37 -24.85 19.39 17.06
C LEU A 37 -26.12 19.98 17.67
N ILE A 38 -27.17 20.09 16.85
CA ILE A 38 -28.48 20.59 17.27
C ILE A 38 -29.50 19.45 17.13
N PRO A 39 -29.58 18.52 18.10
CA PRO A 39 -30.53 17.43 18.05
C PRO A 39 -31.96 17.94 18.26
N LYS A 40 -32.89 17.43 17.46
CA LYS A 40 -34.32 17.42 17.76
C LYS A 40 -34.63 16.17 18.58
N ASN A 41 -35.50 16.29 19.57
CA ASN A 41 -35.96 15.16 20.40
C ASN A 41 -34.83 14.32 21.03
N GLY A 42 -33.66 14.93 21.31
CA GLY A 42 -32.53 14.29 21.98
C GLY A 42 -31.60 13.46 21.09
N ASN A 43 -32.06 12.91 19.96
CA ASN A 43 -31.25 12.05 19.08
C ASN A 43 -31.56 12.14 17.57
N GLU A 44 -32.42 13.07 17.17
CA GLU A 44 -32.80 13.25 15.77
C GLU A 44 -32.04 14.42 15.15
N TYR A 45 -31.39 14.18 14.01
CA TYR A 45 -30.63 15.19 13.28
C TYR A 45 -31.28 15.42 11.92
N PHE A 46 -31.31 16.68 11.52
CA PHE A 46 -31.83 17.08 10.22
C PHE A 46 -30.69 17.48 9.31
N ILE A 47 -30.56 16.78 8.20
CA ILE A 47 -29.55 17.04 7.18
C ILE A 47 -30.30 17.47 5.92
N ASP A 48 -30.06 18.71 5.48
CA ASP A 48 -30.73 19.31 4.33
C ASP A 48 -30.14 18.80 3.01
N ARG A 49 -30.24 17.48 2.80
CA ARG A 49 -29.74 16.72 1.65
C ARG A 49 -30.75 15.65 1.26
N SER A 50 -30.64 15.12 0.04
CA SER A 50 -31.57 14.14 -0.52
C SER A 50 -31.73 12.89 0.35
N GLY A 51 -32.88 12.76 1.02
CA GLY A 51 -33.22 11.59 1.85
C GLY A 51 -33.15 10.26 1.11
N GLN A 52 -33.47 10.28 -0.19
CA GLN A 52 -33.45 9.09 -1.03
C GLN A 52 -32.04 8.57 -1.28
N ILE A 53 -31.08 9.46 -1.54
CA ILE A 53 -29.68 9.09 -1.77
C ILE A 53 -28.99 8.81 -0.44
N PHE A 54 -29.41 9.50 0.62
CA PHE A 54 -28.89 9.31 1.98
C PHE A 54 -29.02 7.86 2.46
N TYR A 55 -30.02 7.11 1.99
CA TYR A 55 -30.09 5.65 2.23
C TYR A 55 -28.79 4.93 1.83
N TYR A 56 -28.24 5.21 0.64
CA TYR A 56 -27.01 4.57 0.15
C TYR A 56 -25.78 5.04 0.91
N ILE A 57 -25.74 6.31 1.29
CA ILE A 57 -24.72 6.87 2.19
C ILE A 57 -24.71 6.10 3.51
N MET A 58 -25.87 5.82 4.09
CA MET A 58 -25.99 5.05 5.32
C MET A 58 -25.57 3.58 5.16
N GLN A 59 -25.76 2.98 3.98
CA GLN A 59 -25.26 1.64 3.70
C GLN A 59 -23.73 1.57 3.70
N PHE A 60 -23.05 2.63 3.24
CA PHE A 60 -21.60 2.75 3.38
C PHE A 60 -21.17 2.75 4.85
N TYR A 61 -21.79 3.57 5.71
CA TYR A 61 -21.44 3.61 7.14
C TYR A 61 -21.74 2.30 7.90
N ARG A 62 -22.64 1.46 7.37
CA ARG A 62 -22.97 0.14 7.94
C ARG A 62 -22.07 -0.97 7.42
N THR A 63 -21.73 -0.97 6.12
CA THR A 63 -21.12 -2.13 5.44
C THR A 63 -19.77 -1.85 4.79
N GLY A 64 -19.38 -0.58 4.66
CA GLY A 64 -18.20 -0.13 3.91
C GLY A 64 -18.37 -0.18 2.40
N LYS A 65 -19.58 -0.45 1.88
CA LYS A 65 -19.85 -0.58 0.44
C LYS A 65 -21.12 0.18 0.06
N ILE A 66 -21.14 0.72 -1.16
CA ILE A 66 -22.31 1.33 -1.77
C ILE A 66 -22.75 0.41 -2.91
N ASN A 67 -23.92 -0.21 -2.75
CA ASN A 67 -24.52 -1.04 -3.80
C ASN A 67 -25.62 -0.25 -4.50
N ILE A 68 -25.27 0.38 -5.63
CA ILE A 68 -26.21 1.08 -6.51
C ILE A 68 -26.62 0.11 -7.62
N ASP A 69 -27.10 -1.07 -7.26
CA ASP A 69 -27.60 -1.99 -8.27
C ASP A 69 -29.00 -1.52 -8.68
N SER A 70 -29.15 -1.12 -9.95
CA SER A 70 -30.34 -0.45 -10.51
C SER A 70 -31.61 -1.31 -10.49
N ARG A 71 -31.52 -2.55 -9.98
CA ARG A 71 -32.61 -3.53 -9.93
C ARG A 71 -33.26 -3.68 -8.56
N VAL A 72 -32.71 -3.07 -7.50
CA VAL A 72 -33.13 -3.34 -6.11
C VAL A 72 -33.58 -2.07 -5.35
N GLY A 73 -33.46 -0.89 -5.96
CA GLY A 73 -33.95 0.38 -5.38
C GLY A 73 -35.36 0.77 -5.87
N PRO A 74 -36.18 1.46 -5.07
CA PRO A 74 -37.55 1.80 -5.43
C PRO A 74 -37.69 2.84 -6.58
N ILE A 75 -36.62 3.43 -7.11
CA ILE A 75 -36.68 4.53 -8.09
C ILE A 75 -35.40 4.56 -8.95
N SER A 76 -35.50 4.96 -10.23
CA SER A 76 -34.36 5.29 -11.08
C SER A 76 -33.66 6.57 -10.57
N ILE A 77 -32.56 6.43 -9.83
CA ILE A 77 -31.77 7.56 -9.35
C ILE A 77 -30.79 7.99 -10.43
N ASN A 78 -30.68 9.30 -10.67
CA ASN A 78 -29.71 9.86 -11.59
C ASN A 78 -28.28 9.66 -11.04
N PRO A 79 -27.36 9.00 -11.77
CA PRO A 79 -25.98 8.79 -11.31
C PRO A 79 -25.26 10.08 -10.90
N LYS A 80 -25.56 11.21 -11.55
CA LYS A 80 -24.97 12.52 -11.21
C LYS A 80 -25.39 13.00 -9.82
N GLU A 81 -26.63 12.75 -9.42
CA GLU A 81 -27.11 13.15 -8.08
C GLU A 81 -26.42 12.31 -7.00
N ILE A 82 -26.15 11.03 -7.29
CA ILE A 82 -25.39 10.17 -6.37
C ILE A 82 -23.98 10.70 -6.18
N GLU A 83 -23.27 11.02 -7.27
CA GLU A 83 -21.92 11.57 -7.18
C GLU A 83 -21.86 12.88 -6.38
N ILE A 84 -22.84 13.78 -6.56
CA ILE A 84 -22.96 15.02 -5.78
C ILE A 84 -23.05 14.73 -4.28
N GLU A 85 -23.85 13.74 -3.87
CA GLU A 85 -23.97 13.37 -2.46
C GLU A 85 -22.72 12.65 -1.94
N LEU A 86 -22.09 11.79 -2.74
CA LEU A 86 -20.83 11.13 -2.37
C LEU A 86 -19.71 12.14 -2.11
N ASP A 87 -19.61 13.16 -2.96
CA ASP A 87 -18.67 14.26 -2.77
C ASP A 87 -19.03 15.11 -1.53
N TYR A 88 -20.31 15.43 -1.34
CA TYR A 88 -20.76 16.20 -0.16
C TYR A 88 -20.43 15.48 1.15
N PHE A 89 -20.71 14.17 1.23
CA PHE A 89 -20.43 13.38 2.42
C PHE A 89 -18.96 12.92 2.51
N GLN A 90 -18.14 13.26 1.51
CA GLN A 90 -16.72 12.90 1.41
C GLN A 90 -16.51 11.37 1.55
N ILE A 91 -17.33 10.59 0.86
CA ILE A 91 -17.21 9.12 0.92
C ILE A 91 -15.95 8.69 0.16
N PRO A 92 -15.01 7.96 0.80
CA PRO A 92 -13.81 7.47 0.15
C PRO A 92 -14.15 6.59 -1.05
N ARG A 93 -13.68 6.98 -2.24
CA ARG A 93 -13.73 6.14 -3.44
C ARG A 93 -12.62 5.09 -3.36
N PRO A 94 -12.81 3.87 -3.89
CA PRO A 94 -11.71 2.92 -4.06
C PRO A 94 -10.62 3.60 -4.90
N THR A 95 -9.51 3.96 -4.27
CA THR A 95 -8.40 4.69 -4.91
C THR A 95 -7.62 3.83 -5.92
N SER A 96 -7.84 2.52 -5.89
CA SER A 96 -7.24 1.54 -6.79
C SER A 96 -8.30 0.54 -7.25
N SER A 97 -8.40 0.32 -8.56
CA SER A 97 -9.24 -0.73 -9.14
C SER A 97 -8.78 -2.13 -8.70
N THR A 98 -9.61 -3.16 -8.90
CA THR A 98 -9.20 -4.56 -8.65
C THR A 98 -7.97 -4.94 -9.47
N ILE A 99 -7.84 -4.41 -10.68
CA ILE A 99 -6.68 -4.65 -11.56
C ILE A 99 -5.42 -3.97 -10.96
N ASP A 100 -5.54 -2.75 -10.47
CA ASP A 100 -4.43 -2.06 -9.80
C ASP A 100 -3.91 -2.85 -8.60
N LYS A 101 -4.82 -3.45 -7.81
CA LYS A 101 -4.44 -4.31 -6.68
C LYS A 101 -3.61 -5.52 -7.11
N ILE A 102 -3.88 -6.09 -8.29
CA ILE A 102 -3.07 -7.18 -8.84
C ILE A 102 -1.67 -6.66 -9.13
N VAL A 103 -1.53 -5.54 -9.83
CA VAL A 103 -0.21 -4.94 -10.15
C VAL A 103 0.55 -4.61 -8.86
N ILE A 104 -0.10 -3.93 -7.90
CA ILE A 104 0.46 -3.61 -6.58
C ILE A 104 0.99 -4.87 -5.90
N SER A 105 0.23 -5.98 -5.92
CA SER A 105 0.68 -7.23 -5.31
C SER A 105 1.95 -7.80 -5.96
N LYS A 106 2.11 -7.66 -7.28
CA LYS A 106 3.29 -8.13 -8.01
C LYS A 106 4.51 -7.25 -7.75
N VAL A 107 4.32 -5.93 -7.70
CA VAL A 107 5.38 -4.98 -7.31
C VAL A 107 5.87 -5.29 -5.90
N ASN A 108 4.94 -5.45 -4.95
CA ASN A 108 5.27 -5.78 -3.56
C ASN A 108 6.00 -7.13 -3.45
N ALA A 109 5.55 -8.14 -4.20
CA ALA A 109 6.20 -9.45 -4.23
C ALA A 109 7.66 -9.32 -4.71
N LEU A 110 7.90 -8.63 -5.83
CA LEU A 110 9.25 -8.45 -6.36
C LEU A 110 10.17 -7.70 -5.39
N VAL A 111 9.66 -6.61 -4.79
CA VAL A 111 10.40 -5.83 -3.79
C VAL A 111 10.75 -6.67 -2.57
N ASN A 112 9.84 -7.53 -2.10
CA ASN A 112 10.14 -8.45 -1.00
C ASN A 112 11.20 -9.48 -1.38
N THR A 113 11.15 -10.02 -2.60
CA THR A 113 12.20 -10.91 -3.11
C THR A 113 13.58 -10.23 -3.15
N PHE A 114 13.66 -8.95 -3.52
CA PHE A 114 14.90 -8.18 -3.40
C PHE A 114 15.42 -8.10 -1.96
N LYS A 115 14.53 -7.84 -1.00
CA LYS A 115 14.90 -7.78 0.43
C LYS A 115 15.43 -9.11 0.93
N GLU A 116 14.79 -10.22 0.55
CA GLU A 116 15.21 -11.57 0.89
C GLU A 116 16.60 -11.88 0.32
N LEU A 117 16.84 -11.56 -0.94
CA LEU A 117 18.16 -11.71 -1.57
C LEU A 117 19.25 -10.89 -0.87
N ILE A 118 18.99 -9.60 -0.61
CA ILE A 118 19.94 -8.71 0.08
C ILE A 118 20.27 -9.26 1.46
N LYS A 119 19.24 -9.69 2.22
CA LYS A 119 19.41 -10.29 3.54
C LYS A 119 20.29 -11.55 3.46
N GLU A 120 19.98 -12.48 2.57
CA GLU A 120 20.68 -13.75 2.47
C GLU A 120 22.16 -13.57 2.11
N VAL A 121 22.45 -12.64 1.18
CA VAL A 121 23.83 -12.30 0.81
C VAL A 121 24.55 -11.60 1.97
N ALA A 122 23.90 -10.65 2.63
CA ALA A 122 24.49 -9.95 3.77
C ALA A 122 24.81 -10.91 4.92
N GLU A 123 23.90 -11.80 5.30
CA GLU A 123 24.11 -12.81 6.34
C GLU A 123 25.28 -13.74 6.01
N TYR A 124 25.39 -14.19 4.76
CA TYR A 124 26.51 -15.02 4.31
C TYR A 124 27.85 -14.30 4.49
N PHE A 125 27.96 -13.06 3.99
CA PHE A 125 29.22 -12.32 4.07
C PHE A 125 29.54 -11.85 5.49
N MET A 126 28.54 -11.51 6.31
CA MET A 126 28.72 -11.24 7.74
C MET A 126 29.32 -12.46 8.44
N MET A 127 28.74 -13.64 8.25
CA MET A 127 29.25 -14.87 8.86
C MET A 127 30.68 -15.17 8.38
N LYS A 128 30.91 -15.12 7.07
CA LYS A 128 32.23 -15.37 6.46
C LYS A 128 33.32 -14.43 6.98
N ASN A 129 32.97 -13.16 7.26
CA ASN A 129 33.88 -12.15 7.76
C ASN A 129 33.85 -12.00 9.30
N SER A 130 33.21 -12.93 10.02
CA SER A 130 33.09 -12.87 11.50
C SER A 130 32.50 -11.55 11.99
N PHE A 131 31.44 -11.08 11.33
CA PHE A 131 30.72 -9.83 11.58
C PHE A 131 31.59 -8.56 11.49
N LYS A 132 32.73 -8.62 10.78
CA LYS A 132 33.54 -7.45 10.42
C LYS A 132 33.04 -6.82 9.11
N ASN A 133 33.58 -5.64 8.81
CA ASN A 133 33.27 -4.90 7.59
C ASN A 133 33.45 -5.78 6.35
N PHE A 134 32.55 -5.63 5.39
CA PHE A 134 32.65 -6.32 4.11
C PHE A 134 32.07 -5.46 3.00
N SER A 135 32.60 -5.68 1.80
CA SER A 135 32.04 -5.16 0.56
C SER A 135 31.79 -6.32 -0.39
N THR A 136 30.62 -6.35 -1.00
CA THR A 136 30.24 -7.40 -1.96
C THR A 136 29.28 -6.84 -3.00
N TYR A 137 29.10 -7.56 -4.10
CA TYR A 137 28.15 -7.21 -5.14
C TYR A 137 27.28 -8.39 -5.55
N ILE A 138 26.08 -8.08 -6.03
CA ILE A 138 25.09 -8.99 -6.54
C ILE A 138 24.72 -8.52 -7.95
N VAL A 139 24.81 -9.42 -8.93
CA VAL A 139 24.35 -9.18 -10.30
C VAL A 139 23.08 -9.99 -10.52
N ILE A 140 22.02 -9.31 -10.91
CA ILE A 140 20.71 -9.89 -11.20
C ILE A 140 20.39 -9.58 -12.65
N CYS A 141 19.97 -10.57 -13.42
CA CYS A 141 19.43 -10.35 -14.76
C CYS A 141 17.97 -10.80 -14.80
N PHE A 142 17.07 -9.93 -15.25
CA PHE A 142 15.70 -10.30 -15.60
C PHE A 142 15.56 -10.27 -17.11
N LEU A 143 15.25 -11.41 -17.70
CA LEU A 143 15.09 -11.57 -19.13
C LEU A 143 13.63 -11.36 -19.52
N ASP A 144 13.40 -10.81 -20.71
CA ASP A 144 12.07 -10.60 -21.29
C ASP A 144 11.26 -11.89 -21.49
N ASN A 145 11.95 -13.03 -21.60
CA ASN A 145 11.36 -14.36 -21.66
C ASN A 145 10.89 -14.92 -20.29
N GLY A 146 10.93 -14.11 -19.22
CA GLY A 146 10.47 -14.48 -17.89
C GLY A 146 11.45 -15.33 -17.08
N GLN A 147 12.71 -15.39 -17.48
CA GLN A 147 13.80 -15.98 -16.69
C GLN A 147 14.50 -14.93 -15.83
N ALA A 148 15.11 -15.39 -14.74
CA ALA A 148 15.97 -14.57 -13.89
C ALA A 148 17.27 -15.33 -13.63
N THR A 149 18.37 -14.60 -13.45
CA THR A 149 19.64 -15.16 -12.96
C THR A 149 20.20 -14.29 -11.85
N VAL A 150 20.88 -14.92 -10.89
CA VAL A 150 21.52 -14.23 -9.76
C VAL A 150 22.95 -14.73 -9.61
N ASN A 151 23.91 -13.81 -9.57
CA ASN A 151 25.29 -14.07 -9.23
C ASN A 151 25.73 -13.15 -8.10
N ALA A 152 26.07 -13.72 -6.94
CA ALA A 152 26.40 -12.99 -5.72
C ALA A 152 27.75 -13.41 -5.11
N GLY A 153 28.58 -14.19 -5.83
CA GLY A 153 29.84 -14.71 -5.29
C GLY A 153 29.68 -15.70 -4.13
N LEU A 154 28.50 -16.33 -4.00
CA LEU A 154 28.25 -17.45 -3.09
C LEU A 154 28.59 -18.77 -3.76
N GLU A 155 28.92 -19.78 -2.96
CA GLU A 155 29.13 -21.16 -3.43
C GLU A 155 27.84 -21.80 -3.95
N LYS A 156 26.68 -21.39 -3.40
CA LYS A 156 25.36 -21.81 -3.85
C LYS A 156 24.75 -20.79 -4.83
N SER A 157 24.04 -21.28 -5.84
CA SER A 157 23.20 -20.44 -6.70
C SER A 157 22.03 -19.88 -5.88
N LEU A 158 21.74 -18.60 -6.05
CA LEU A 158 20.58 -17.93 -5.48
C LEU A 158 19.49 -17.64 -6.52
N THR A 159 19.57 -18.29 -7.69
CA THR A 159 18.65 -18.01 -8.80
C THR A 159 17.19 -18.34 -8.43
N ASP A 160 16.99 -19.36 -7.61
CA ASP A 160 15.65 -19.82 -7.19
C ASP A 160 14.91 -18.82 -6.30
N ILE A 161 15.59 -17.82 -5.72
CA ILE A 161 14.95 -16.75 -4.93
C ILE A 161 13.89 -16.02 -5.76
N PHE A 162 14.12 -15.83 -7.06
CA PHE A 162 13.17 -15.17 -7.96
C PHE A 162 12.18 -16.15 -8.61
N GLU A 163 12.10 -17.42 -8.21
CA GLU A 163 11.24 -18.41 -8.89
C GLU A 163 9.78 -17.97 -8.98
N SER A 164 9.25 -17.36 -7.90
CA SER A 164 7.86 -16.89 -7.84
C SER A 164 7.60 -15.55 -8.55
N THR A 165 8.66 -14.81 -8.92
CA THR A 165 8.56 -13.43 -9.42
C THR A 165 9.20 -13.20 -10.80
N LYS A 166 10.07 -14.12 -11.27
CA LYS A 166 10.82 -14.01 -12.53
C LYS A 166 9.96 -13.75 -13.76
N HIS A 167 8.76 -14.32 -13.82
CA HIS A 167 7.86 -14.22 -14.98
C HIS A 167 7.31 -12.82 -15.24
N PHE A 168 7.31 -11.95 -14.24
CA PHE A 168 6.83 -10.56 -14.38
C PHE A 168 7.89 -9.53 -14.01
N ALA A 169 9.06 -9.95 -13.53
CA ALA A 169 10.12 -9.07 -13.06
C ALA A 169 10.58 -8.10 -14.16
N TYR A 170 10.84 -8.58 -15.38
CA TYR A 170 11.25 -7.73 -16.50
C TYR A 170 10.25 -6.58 -16.76
N ASN A 171 8.95 -6.89 -16.79
CA ASN A 171 7.88 -5.92 -17.05
C ASN A 171 7.69 -4.93 -15.89
N ILE A 172 7.91 -5.37 -14.65
CA ILE A 172 7.88 -4.44 -13.50
C ILE A 172 9.10 -3.52 -13.55
N MET A 173 10.29 -4.05 -13.85
CA MET A 173 11.49 -3.24 -13.94
C MET A 173 11.42 -2.25 -15.12
N SER A 174 10.74 -2.56 -16.21
CA SER A 174 10.59 -1.59 -17.31
C SER A 174 9.75 -0.37 -16.95
N ILE A 175 8.90 -0.46 -15.91
CA ILE A 175 7.96 0.61 -15.53
C ILE A 175 8.36 1.26 -14.19
N TYR A 176 8.74 0.46 -13.18
CA TYR A 176 8.85 0.88 -11.78
C TYR A 176 10.28 0.77 -11.22
N LYS A 177 11.29 0.60 -12.08
CA LYS A 177 12.70 0.42 -11.64
C LYS A 177 13.16 1.53 -10.72
N ASP A 178 12.88 2.79 -11.06
CA ASP A 178 13.41 3.93 -10.33
C ASP A 178 12.74 4.07 -8.95
N GLU A 179 11.45 3.75 -8.84
CA GLU A 179 10.71 3.68 -7.58
C GLU A 179 11.22 2.53 -6.70
N VAL A 180 11.43 1.35 -7.27
CA VAL A 180 12.00 0.18 -6.56
C VAL A 180 13.40 0.52 -6.03
N LYS A 181 14.25 1.10 -6.89
CA LYS A 181 15.60 1.57 -6.54
C LYS A 181 15.57 2.58 -5.39
N LYS A 182 14.72 3.61 -5.49
CA LYS A 182 14.56 4.64 -4.46
C LYS A 182 14.10 4.04 -3.13
N TYR A 183 13.13 3.15 -3.17
CA TYR A 183 12.59 2.48 -1.99
C TYR A 183 13.66 1.62 -1.30
N LEU A 184 14.38 0.77 -2.04
CA LEU A 184 15.41 -0.08 -1.46
C LEU A 184 16.57 0.72 -0.85
N LYS A 185 17.01 1.81 -1.50
CA LYS A 185 18.03 2.72 -0.93
C LYS A 185 17.58 3.40 0.37
N THR A 186 16.27 3.59 0.55
CA THR A 186 15.74 4.16 1.80
C THR A 186 15.83 3.15 2.95
N ILE A 187 15.68 1.86 2.65
CA ILE A 187 15.73 0.78 3.64
C ILE A 187 17.17 0.37 3.96
N TYR A 188 18.03 0.34 2.94
CA TYR A 188 19.43 -0.10 3.03
C TYR A 188 20.37 1.05 2.63
N PRO A 189 20.77 1.93 3.56
CA PRO A 189 21.68 3.04 3.27
C PRO A 189 23.04 2.64 2.71
N GLU A 190 23.52 1.44 3.06
CA GLU A 190 24.76 0.81 2.56
C GLU A 190 24.65 0.25 1.13
N LEU A 191 23.45 0.28 0.54
CA LEU A 191 23.18 -0.28 -0.78
C LEU A 191 23.42 0.76 -1.87
N THR A 192 24.31 0.44 -2.79
CA THR A 192 24.41 1.11 -4.08
C THR A 192 23.75 0.25 -5.16
N TRP A 193 23.15 0.92 -6.14
CA TRP A 193 22.39 0.29 -7.20
C TRP A 193 22.79 0.93 -8.52
N ASP A 194 23.31 0.09 -9.40
CA ASP A 194 23.56 0.38 -10.81
C ASP A 194 22.70 -0.55 -11.66
N ASP A 195 22.24 -0.05 -12.79
CA ASP A 195 21.39 -0.80 -13.69
C ASP A 195 21.68 -0.47 -15.15
N GLU A 196 21.46 -1.46 -16.00
CA GLU A 196 21.63 -1.38 -17.44
C GLU A 196 20.46 -2.10 -18.10
N HIS A 197 19.88 -1.49 -19.15
CA HIS A 197 18.89 -2.15 -19.99
C HIS A 197 19.58 -2.55 -21.29
N ILE A 198 19.66 -3.84 -21.54
CA ILE A 198 20.31 -4.39 -22.72
C ILE A 198 19.23 -4.79 -23.70
N VAL A 199 19.32 -4.23 -24.90
CA VAL A 199 18.36 -4.44 -26.00
C VAL A 199 19.12 -5.05 -27.18
N GLY A 200 18.63 -6.17 -27.70
CA GLY A 200 19.28 -6.93 -28.77
C GLY A 200 18.48 -8.18 -29.13
N SER A 201 19.18 -9.25 -29.51
CA SER A 201 18.54 -10.56 -29.75
C SER A 201 17.92 -11.17 -28.49
N VAL A 202 18.43 -10.81 -27.32
CA VAL A 202 17.85 -11.10 -26.00
C VAL A 202 17.78 -9.79 -25.23
N GLN A 203 16.61 -9.46 -24.68
CA GLN A 203 16.44 -8.24 -23.90
C GLN A 203 16.43 -8.58 -22.41
N TYR A 204 17.16 -7.78 -21.63
CA TYR A 204 17.17 -7.97 -20.18
C TYR A 204 17.54 -6.71 -19.43
N TYR A 205 17.03 -6.62 -18.21
CA TYR A 205 17.53 -5.68 -17.21
C TYR A 205 18.64 -6.35 -16.43
N LYS A 206 19.82 -5.73 -16.42
CA LYS A 206 20.93 -6.12 -15.59
C LYS A 206 21.04 -5.15 -14.43
N ILE A 207 20.96 -5.67 -13.21
CA ILE A 207 20.98 -4.88 -11.98
C ILE A 207 22.20 -5.32 -11.20
N ARG A 208 23.03 -4.36 -10.82
CA ARG A 208 24.16 -4.56 -9.93
C ARG A 208 23.88 -3.85 -8.61
N LEU A 209 23.71 -4.65 -7.57
CA LEU A 209 23.65 -4.18 -6.20
C LEU A 209 25.04 -4.31 -5.60
N THR A 210 25.53 -3.28 -4.93
CA THR A 210 26.75 -3.38 -4.12
C THR A 210 26.40 -3.03 -2.67
N ILE A 211 26.78 -3.90 -1.75
CA ILE A 211 26.57 -3.76 -0.31
C ILE A 211 27.94 -3.44 0.29
N ASP A 212 28.08 -2.25 0.86
CA ASP A 212 29.28 -1.82 1.58
C ASP A 212 28.96 -1.59 3.05
N TRP A 213 29.07 -2.65 3.85
CA TRP A 213 28.67 -2.61 5.25
C TRP A 213 29.87 -2.42 6.16
N ASN A 214 29.78 -1.39 7.00
CA ASN A 214 30.74 -1.08 8.03
C ASN A 214 30.10 -1.23 9.41
N LEU A 215 30.75 -2.02 10.27
CA LEU A 215 30.27 -2.29 11.62
C LEU A 215 30.34 -1.01 12.46
N ASN A 216 29.17 -0.54 12.91
CA ASN A 216 29.06 0.57 13.85
C ASN A 216 28.53 0.04 15.19
N TYR A 217 29.46 -0.27 16.10
CA TYR A 217 29.15 -0.83 17.42
C TYR A 217 28.14 0.01 18.19
N GLY A 218 28.35 1.33 18.30
CA GLY A 218 27.45 2.22 19.05
C GLY A 218 26.04 2.26 18.47
N LYS A 219 25.92 2.35 17.14
CA LYS A 219 24.61 2.30 16.46
C LYS A 219 23.90 0.97 16.69
N ILE A 220 24.62 -0.15 16.66
CA ILE A 220 24.03 -1.48 16.86
C ILE A 220 23.59 -1.66 18.32
N LEU A 221 24.45 -1.32 19.29
CA LEU A 221 24.13 -1.42 20.71
C LEU A 221 22.91 -0.57 21.07
N GLY A 222 22.91 0.71 20.68
CA GLY A 222 21.81 1.64 20.97
C GLY A 222 20.48 1.31 20.30
N ASN A 223 20.46 0.47 19.26
CA ASN A 223 19.23 -0.01 18.60
C ASN A 223 18.92 -1.48 18.91
N SER A 224 19.66 -2.10 19.82
CA SER A 224 19.44 -3.48 20.24
C SER A 224 18.69 -3.54 21.58
N CYS A 225 18.34 -4.76 22.00
CA CYS A 225 17.85 -5.00 23.36
C CYS A 225 18.86 -4.67 24.46
N MET A 226 20.14 -4.43 24.11
CA MET A 226 21.20 -4.00 25.03
C MET A 226 21.28 -2.48 25.20
N SER A 227 20.39 -1.71 24.57
CA SER A 227 20.35 -0.24 24.67
C SER A 227 20.13 0.30 26.08
N LEU A 228 19.72 -0.56 27.02
CA LEU A 228 19.50 -0.22 28.44
C LEU A 228 20.75 -0.45 29.32
N LEU A 229 21.88 -0.82 28.74
CA LEU A 229 23.16 -1.02 29.45
C LEU A 229 24.05 0.25 29.47
N GLU A 230 23.56 1.37 28.94
CA GLU A 230 24.21 2.69 29.03
C GLU A 230 23.64 3.55 30.16
#